data_AF-A0A9X3EWK2-F1
#
_entry.id   AF-A0A9X3EWK2-F1
#
_cell.length_a   1.000
_cell.length_b   1.000
_cell.length_c   1.000
_cell.angle_alpha   90.00
_cell.angle_beta   90.00
_cell.angle_gamma   90.00
#
_symmetry.space_group_name_H-M   'P 1'
#
loop_
_entity.id
_entity.type
_entity.pdbx_description
1 polymer ?
#
loop_
_entity_poly.entity_id
_entity_poly.type
_entity_poly.pdbx_seq_one_letter_code
_entity_poly.pdbx_strand_id
1 'polypeptide(L)'
;MCKKKGRCGPRHSQDPRAPQIDPRLVEAAARRDRLLTVSAEMVAAGRTVDAAELVRGAAEALGDPVLFLAAADLQLVDDRAGARQLDTAGALADRARKAAQAPEQALVPAAVVPRVLDLAGQLDRRVEQRRERLQLQRRGRAELAAGGVFLGLGVAGAALLVSGATLAARVDAAQTADPATDPAYTAALAERRDGAESMLAVGLVGGLAGLAIGVPLTVVGARDHRRSRSGARPEQPHLRIAPGFAGLTVSGRF
;
A
#
# COMPACT_ATOMS: atom_id res chain seq x y z
N MET A 1 -2.20 -62.01 68.85
CA MET A 1 -1.51 -61.82 67.54
C MET A 1 -2.41 -61.03 66.61
N CYS A 2 -2.03 -59.79 66.29
CA CYS A 2 -2.82 -58.82 65.52
C CYS A 2 -2.46 -58.84 64.03
N LYS A 3 -3.46 -58.91 63.13
CA LYS A 3 -3.32 -58.47 61.72
C LYS A 3 -4.63 -57.83 61.22
N LYS A 4 -4.84 -56.55 61.58
CA LYS A 4 -5.83 -55.67 60.94
C LYS A 4 -5.23 -55.10 59.66
N LYS A 5 -5.71 -55.55 58.49
CA LYS A 5 -5.42 -54.96 57.17
C LYS A 5 -6.11 -53.60 57.07
N GLY A 6 -5.39 -52.52 57.38
CA GLY A 6 -5.82 -51.16 57.10
C GLY A 6 -5.68 -50.84 55.62
N ARG A 7 -6.82 -50.63 54.92
CA ARG A 7 -6.84 -49.97 53.62
C ARG A 7 -6.63 -48.47 53.85
N CYS A 8 -5.43 -47.97 53.57
CA CYS A 8 -5.20 -46.55 53.37
C CYS A 8 -5.78 -46.18 52.00
N GLY A 9 -6.95 -45.55 51.97
CA GLY A 9 -7.46 -44.91 50.76
C GLY A 9 -6.50 -43.79 50.33
N PRO A 10 -6.30 -43.56 49.02
CA PRO A 10 -5.50 -42.45 48.55
C PRO A 10 -6.13 -41.15 49.04
N ARG A 11 -5.41 -40.42 49.89
CA ARG A 11 -5.73 -39.02 50.19
C ARG A 11 -5.61 -38.27 48.86
N HIS A 12 -6.74 -37.89 48.28
CA HIS A 12 -6.78 -36.81 47.29
C HIS A 12 -6.28 -35.55 48.01
N SER A 13 -4.97 -35.31 47.91
CA SER A 13 -4.37 -34.01 48.15
C SER A 13 -5.14 -33.03 47.27
N GLN A 14 -5.99 -32.22 47.88
CA GLN A 14 -6.61 -31.07 47.22
C GLN A 14 -5.47 -30.25 46.64
N ASP A 15 -5.37 -30.28 45.31
CA ASP A 15 -4.37 -29.54 44.56
C ASP A 15 -4.44 -28.07 45.01
N PRO A 16 -3.29 -27.44 45.31
CA PRO A 16 -3.27 -26.07 45.79
C PRO A 16 -3.79 -25.14 44.70
N ARG A 17 -5.08 -24.78 44.85
CA ARG A 17 -5.77 -23.60 44.33
C ARG A 17 -5.39 -23.26 42.88
N ALA A 18 -6.12 -23.87 41.94
CA ALA A 18 -6.18 -23.34 40.58
C ALA A 18 -6.43 -21.81 40.65
N PRO A 19 -5.65 -21.00 39.92
CA PRO A 19 -5.80 -19.56 39.95
C PRO A 19 -7.25 -19.20 39.58
N GLN A 20 -7.92 -18.41 40.42
CA GLN A 20 -9.26 -17.92 40.11
C GLN A 20 -9.16 -17.06 38.85
N ILE A 21 -9.73 -17.55 37.75
CA ILE A 21 -9.80 -16.82 36.49
C ILE A 21 -10.86 -15.74 36.65
N ASP A 22 -10.50 -14.50 36.35
CA ASP A 22 -11.45 -13.37 36.38
C ASP A 22 -12.60 -13.64 35.39
N PRO A 23 -13.87 -13.70 35.85
CA PRO A 23 -15.02 -13.95 34.97
C PRO A 23 -15.17 -12.90 33.86
N ARG A 24 -14.69 -11.66 34.08
CA ARG A 24 -14.71 -10.60 33.05
C ARG A 24 -13.84 -10.95 31.86
N LEU A 25 -12.68 -11.59 32.09
CA LEU A 25 -11.78 -12.02 31.03
C LEU A 25 -12.39 -13.16 30.20
N VAL A 26 -13.14 -14.07 30.85
CA VAL A 26 -13.83 -15.17 30.17
C VAL A 26 -14.97 -14.63 29.29
N GLU A 27 -15.78 -13.71 29.82
CA GLU A 27 -16.86 -13.09 29.06
C GLU A 27 -16.33 -12.25 27.89
N ALA A 28 -15.30 -11.44 28.12
CA ALA A 28 -14.65 -10.65 27.07
C ALA A 28 -14.08 -11.54 25.95
N ALA A 29 -13.42 -12.65 26.31
CA ALA A 29 -12.92 -13.62 25.35
C ALA A 29 -14.05 -14.24 24.51
N ALA A 30 -15.13 -14.70 25.16
CA ALA A 30 -16.28 -15.28 24.46
C ALA A 30 -16.96 -14.27 23.51
N ARG A 31 -17.08 -13.00 23.93
CA ARG A 31 -17.65 -11.94 23.09
C ARG A 31 -16.75 -11.61 21.90
N ARG A 32 -15.43 -11.51 22.12
CA ARG A 32 -14.43 -11.34 21.08
C ARG A 32 -14.51 -12.46 20.05
N ASP A 33 -14.57 -13.72 20.47
CA ASP A 33 -14.59 -14.86 19.57
C ASP A 33 -15.82 -14.85 18.64
N ARG A 34 -16.99 -14.50 19.17
CA ARG A 34 -18.21 -14.33 18.35
C ARG A 34 -18.04 -13.23 17.31
N LEU A 35 -17.50 -12.07 17.70
CA LEU A 35 -17.27 -10.94 16.79
C LEU A 35 -16.28 -11.29 15.69
N LEU A 36 -15.19 -11.99 16.02
CA LEU A 36 -14.20 -12.43 15.04
C LEU A 36 -14.75 -13.51 14.09
N THR A 37 -15.67 -14.35 14.56
CA THR A 37 -16.37 -15.32 13.71
C THR A 37 -17.27 -14.62 12.70
N VAL A 38 -18.10 -13.69 13.16
CA VAL A 38 -18.99 -12.91 12.27
C VAL A 38 -18.18 -12.07 11.28
N SER A 39 -17.10 -11.42 11.72
CA SER A 39 -16.27 -10.63 10.82
C SER A 39 -15.58 -11.50 9.77
N ALA A 40 -15.14 -12.71 10.12
CA ALA A 40 -14.59 -13.67 9.17
C ALA A 40 -15.63 -14.11 8.11
N GLU A 41 -16.88 -14.34 8.51
CA GLU A 41 -17.98 -14.63 7.58
C GLU A 41 -18.27 -13.45 6.64
N MET A 42 -18.22 -12.23 7.15
CA MET A 42 -18.39 -11.02 6.34
C MET A 42 -17.25 -10.85 5.33
N VAL A 43 -16.01 -11.09 5.74
CA VAL A 43 -14.84 -11.09 4.85
C VAL A 43 -14.98 -12.17 3.77
N ALA A 44 -15.41 -13.38 4.13
CA ALA A 44 -15.66 -14.46 3.18
C ALA A 44 -16.76 -14.11 2.16
N ALA A 45 -17.73 -13.29 2.56
CA ALA A 45 -18.78 -12.75 1.69
C ALA A 45 -18.34 -11.50 0.89
N GLY A 46 -17.06 -11.10 0.95
CA GLY A 46 -16.54 -9.91 0.26
C GLY A 46 -16.88 -8.56 0.93
N ARG A 47 -17.47 -8.59 2.13
CA ARG A 47 -17.84 -7.40 2.92
C ARG A 47 -16.74 -7.00 3.90
N THR A 48 -15.53 -6.79 3.39
CA THR A 48 -14.34 -6.48 4.21
C THR A 48 -14.45 -5.14 4.92
N VAL A 49 -15.02 -4.12 4.28
CA VAL A 49 -15.21 -2.78 4.86
C VAL A 49 -16.17 -2.84 6.04
N ASP A 50 -17.35 -3.44 5.85
CA ASP A 50 -18.34 -3.60 6.91
C ASP A 50 -17.77 -4.41 8.09
N ALA A 51 -16.98 -5.46 7.81
CA ALA A 51 -16.30 -6.25 8.84
C ALA A 51 -15.31 -5.40 9.63
N ALA A 52 -14.51 -4.57 8.96
CA ALA A 52 -13.55 -3.69 9.60
C ALA A 52 -14.25 -2.64 10.50
N GLU A 53 -15.36 -2.06 10.04
CA GLU A 53 -16.15 -1.11 10.81
C GLU A 53 -16.81 -1.76 12.03
N LEU A 54 -17.39 -2.95 11.87
CA LEU A 54 -17.99 -3.73 12.96
C LEU A 54 -16.95 -4.05 14.04
N VAL A 55 -15.79 -4.59 13.64
CA VAL A 55 -14.72 -4.96 14.59
C VAL A 55 -14.14 -3.72 15.26
N ARG A 56 -13.95 -2.61 14.52
CA ARG A 56 -13.49 -1.34 15.09
C ARG A 56 -14.46 -0.79 16.13
N GLY A 57 -15.76 -0.74 15.80
CA GLY A 57 -16.77 -0.23 16.74
C GLY A 57 -16.84 -1.08 18.01
N ALA A 58 -16.72 -2.41 17.87
CA ALA A 58 -16.64 -3.30 19.03
C ALA A 58 -15.35 -3.12 19.83
N ALA A 59 -14.21 -2.89 19.17
CA ALA A 59 -12.94 -2.61 19.83
C ALA A 59 -13.01 -1.33 20.67
N GLU A 60 -13.62 -0.28 20.14
CA GLU A 60 -13.82 1.00 20.85
C GLU A 60 -14.79 0.85 22.03
N ALA A 61 -15.89 0.11 21.85
CA ALA A 61 -16.88 -0.11 22.90
C ALA A 61 -16.35 -0.97 24.06
N LEU A 62 -15.46 -1.93 23.77
CA LEU A 62 -14.93 -2.86 24.77
C LEU A 62 -13.56 -2.42 25.31
N GLY A 63 -12.81 -1.60 24.59
CA GLY A 63 -11.41 -1.32 24.90
C GLY A 63 -10.50 -2.56 24.73
N ASP A 64 -10.91 -3.55 23.93
CA ASP A 64 -10.15 -4.80 23.77
C ASP A 64 -8.98 -4.61 22.79
N PRO A 65 -7.72 -4.78 23.24
CA PRO A 65 -6.56 -4.59 22.38
C PRO A 65 -6.49 -5.61 21.24
N VAL A 66 -7.03 -6.82 21.39
CA VAL A 66 -7.04 -7.83 20.33
C VAL A 66 -8.01 -7.44 19.22
N LEU A 67 -9.16 -6.86 19.58
CA LEU A 67 -10.11 -6.35 18.58
C LEU A 67 -9.54 -5.14 17.83
N PHE A 68 -8.77 -4.26 18.49
CA PHE A 68 -8.06 -3.17 17.80
C PHE A 68 -7.06 -3.71 16.77
N LEU A 69 -6.28 -4.75 17.11
CA LEU A 69 -5.36 -5.39 16.15
C LEU A 69 -6.10 -6.08 15.00
N ALA A 70 -7.21 -6.76 15.28
CA ALA A 70 -8.03 -7.38 14.24
C ALA A 70 -8.63 -6.34 13.28
N ALA A 71 -9.14 -5.22 13.81
CA ALA A 71 -9.60 -4.11 12.99
C ALA A 71 -8.47 -3.52 12.14
N ALA A 72 -7.27 -3.37 12.70
CA ALA A 72 -6.10 -2.88 11.98
C ALA A 72 -5.72 -3.82 10.82
N ASP A 73 -5.70 -5.13 11.06
CA ASP A 73 -5.39 -6.12 10.02
C ASP A 73 -6.44 -6.11 8.90
N LEU A 74 -7.72 -6.00 9.24
CA LEU A 74 -8.81 -5.87 8.25
C LEU A 74 -8.66 -4.63 7.34
N GLN A 75 -8.13 -3.52 7.85
CA GLN A 75 -7.82 -2.33 7.02
C GLN A 75 -6.67 -2.57 6.03
N LEU A 76 -5.84 -3.59 6.28
CA LEU A 76 -4.69 -3.96 5.45
C LEU A 76 -4.97 -5.15 4.53
N VAL A 77 -6.09 -5.86 4.69
CA VAL A 77 -6.45 -7.02 3.85
C VAL A 77 -6.54 -6.65 2.38
N ASP A 78 -7.03 -5.45 2.04
CA ASP A 78 -7.06 -5.00 0.66
C ASP A 78 -5.68 -4.47 0.22
N ASP A 79 -5.11 -5.04 -0.83
CA ASP A 79 -3.87 -4.56 -1.46
C ASP A 79 -4.04 -3.17 -2.09
N ARG A 80 -5.28 -2.74 -2.32
CA ARG A 80 -5.63 -1.39 -2.80
C ARG A 80 -5.76 -0.38 -1.67
N ALA A 81 -5.42 -0.74 -0.44
CA ALA A 81 -5.49 0.15 0.70
C ALA A 81 -4.72 1.46 0.43
N GLY A 82 -5.43 2.59 0.46
CA GLY A 82 -4.86 3.92 0.30
C GLY A 82 -4.22 4.42 1.59
N ALA A 83 -3.57 5.59 1.51
CA ALA A 83 -2.89 6.21 2.64
C ALA A 83 -3.77 6.34 3.90
N ARG A 84 -5.04 6.72 3.74
CA ARG A 84 -5.99 6.85 4.87
C ARG A 84 -6.20 5.54 5.63
N GLN A 85 -6.27 4.42 4.91
CA GLN A 85 -6.46 3.09 5.52
C GLN A 85 -5.20 2.66 6.27
N LEU A 86 -4.01 2.94 5.70
CA LEU A 86 -2.73 2.72 6.39
C LEU A 86 -2.62 3.56 7.67
N ASP A 87 -3.01 4.83 7.62
CA ASP A 87 -3.02 5.72 8.80
C ASP A 87 -3.97 5.21 9.88
N THR A 88 -5.15 4.74 9.46
CA THR A 88 -6.15 4.15 10.35
C THR A 88 -5.63 2.86 11.00
N ALA A 89 -5.00 1.98 10.22
CA ALA A 89 -4.41 0.75 10.74
C ALA A 89 -3.31 1.03 11.78
N GLY A 90 -2.42 2.00 11.50
CA GLY A 90 -1.39 2.43 12.46
C GLY A 90 -1.99 2.99 13.75
N ALA A 91 -3.01 3.86 13.64
CA ALA A 91 -3.70 4.41 14.80
C ALA A 91 -4.39 3.32 15.65
N LEU A 92 -4.93 2.28 15.02
CA LEU A 92 -5.52 1.13 15.71
C LEU A 92 -4.45 0.27 16.42
N ALA A 93 -3.29 0.04 15.79
CA ALA A 93 -2.16 -0.64 16.42
C ALA A 93 -1.63 0.13 17.65
N ASP A 94 -1.56 1.45 17.57
CA ASP A 94 -1.23 2.33 18.71
C ASP A 94 -2.24 2.23 19.85
N ARG A 95 -3.54 2.23 19.52
CA ARG A 95 -4.60 2.06 20.52
C ARG A 95 -4.52 0.68 21.18
N ALA A 96 -4.24 -0.38 20.41
CA ALA A 96 -4.03 -1.71 20.95
C ALA A 96 -2.87 -1.75 21.96
N ARG A 97 -1.73 -1.10 21.65
CA ARG A 97 -0.61 -1.00 22.61
C ARG A 97 -1.00 -0.28 23.89
N LYS A 98 -1.66 0.87 23.77
CA LYS A 98 -2.11 1.66 24.92
C LYS A 98 -3.07 0.86 25.80
N ALA A 99 -4.05 0.18 25.19
CA ALA A 99 -5.00 -0.66 25.91
C ALA A 99 -4.33 -1.88 26.58
N ALA A 100 -3.35 -2.50 25.92
CA ALA A 100 -2.61 -3.63 26.49
C ALA A 100 -1.69 -3.23 27.66
N GLN A 101 -1.22 -1.98 27.68
CA GLN A 101 -0.36 -1.43 28.73
C GLN A 101 -1.13 -0.83 29.91
N ALA A 102 -2.46 -0.74 29.83
CA ALA A 102 -3.31 -0.24 30.90
C ALA A 102 -3.87 -1.41 31.73
N PRO A 103 -3.17 -1.89 32.78
CA PRO A 103 -3.51 -3.14 33.48
C PRO A 103 -4.91 -3.14 34.09
N GLU A 104 -5.43 -1.98 34.50
CA GLU A 104 -6.77 -1.85 35.09
C GLU A 104 -7.90 -2.01 34.07
N GLN A 105 -7.61 -1.81 32.79
CA GLN A 105 -8.57 -1.83 31.69
C GLN A 105 -8.33 -3.01 30.74
N ALA A 106 -7.27 -3.78 30.97
CA ALA A 106 -6.87 -4.86 30.09
C ALA A 106 -7.87 -6.02 30.14
N LEU A 107 -8.69 -6.15 29.09
CA LEU A 107 -9.55 -7.31 28.84
C LEU A 107 -8.77 -8.52 28.28
N VAL A 108 -7.49 -8.61 28.62
CA VAL A 108 -6.58 -9.67 28.21
C VAL A 108 -5.75 -10.14 29.40
N PRO A 109 -5.46 -11.45 29.52
CA PRO A 109 -4.57 -11.95 30.55
C PRO A 109 -3.18 -11.32 30.43
N ALA A 110 -2.53 -11.03 31.56
CA ALA A 110 -1.19 -10.43 31.59
C ALA A 110 -0.16 -11.22 30.76
N ALA A 111 -0.28 -12.55 30.71
CA ALA A 111 0.56 -13.43 29.91
C ALA A 111 0.45 -13.18 28.39
N VAL A 112 -0.64 -12.59 27.92
CA VAL A 112 -0.92 -12.32 26.50
C VAL A 112 -0.41 -10.94 26.07
N VAL A 113 -0.20 -10.01 27.02
CA VAL A 113 0.23 -8.63 26.75
C VAL A 113 1.50 -8.55 25.89
N PRO A 114 2.60 -9.28 26.17
CA PRO A 114 3.81 -9.21 25.34
C PRO A 114 3.56 -9.57 23.88
N ARG A 115 2.68 -10.56 23.63
CA ARG A 115 2.31 -10.99 22.29
C ARG A 115 1.48 -9.94 21.55
N VAL A 116 0.57 -9.27 22.24
CA VAL A 116 -0.21 -8.16 21.67
C VAL A 116 0.71 -7.00 21.26
N LEU A 117 1.70 -6.67 22.11
CA LEU A 117 2.68 -5.63 21.80
C LEU A 117 3.56 -6.00 20.60
N ASP A 118 4.01 -7.26 20.51
CA ASP A 118 4.78 -7.73 19.34
C ASP A 118 3.95 -7.67 18.06
N LEU A 119 2.69 -8.14 18.09
CA LEU A 119 1.78 -8.06 16.94
C LEU A 119 1.52 -6.62 16.50
N ALA A 120 1.34 -5.68 17.44
CA ALA A 120 1.23 -4.26 17.11
C ALA A 120 2.48 -3.73 16.41
N GLY A 121 3.68 -4.08 16.91
CA GLY A 121 4.95 -3.70 16.26
C GLY A 121 5.19 -4.37 14.91
N GLN A 122 4.65 -5.56 14.68
CA GLN A 122 4.64 -6.19 13.35
C GLN A 122 3.70 -5.44 12.39
N LEU A 123 2.51 -5.03 12.85
CA LEU A 123 1.57 -4.25 12.06
C LEU A 123 2.14 -2.88 11.68
N ASP A 124 2.80 -2.16 12.59
CA ASP A 124 3.48 -0.90 12.25
C ASP A 124 4.49 -1.08 11.12
N ARG A 125 5.33 -2.11 11.22
CA ARG A 125 6.34 -2.42 10.20
C ARG A 125 5.67 -2.70 8.85
N ARG A 126 4.54 -3.41 8.83
CA ARG A 126 3.76 -3.65 7.59
C ARG A 126 3.14 -2.36 7.05
N VAL A 127 2.60 -1.50 7.92
CA VAL A 127 2.04 -0.19 7.55
C VAL A 127 3.12 0.68 6.91
N GLU A 128 4.30 0.80 7.53
CA GLU A 128 5.41 1.57 6.99
C GLU A 128 5.92 1.01 5.65
N GLN A 129 6.12 -0.31 5.56
CA GLN A 129 6.50 -0.94 4.29
C GLN A 129 5.47 -0.67 3.19
N ARG A 130 4.17 -0.69 3.50
CA ARG A 130 3.12 -0.34 2.53
C ARG A 130 3.12 1.16 2.20
N ARG A 131 3.37 2.05 3.17
CA ARG A 131 3.51 3.49 2.93
C ARG A 131 4.66 3.79 1.97
N GLU A 132 5.83 3.22 2.22
CA GLU A 132 7.00 3.34 1.33
C GLU A 132 6.67 2.87 -0.09
N ARG A 133 6.01 1.71 -0.23
CA ARG A 133 5.56 1.20 -1.53
C ARG A 133 4.59 2.14 -2.24
N LEU A 134 3.60 2.67 -1.53
CA LEU A 134 2.66 3.65 -2.11
C LEU A 134 3.37 4.94 -2.53
N GLN A 135 4.35 5.41 -1.76
CA GLN A 135 5.15 6.58 -2.12
C GLN A 135 5.95 6.32 -3.39
N LEU A 136 6.63 5.17 -3.50
CA LEU A 136 7.35 4.75 -4.70
C LEU A 136 6.41 4.62 -5.91
N GLN A 137 5.21 4.07 -5.73
CA GLN A 137 4.19 3.99 -6.80
C GLN A 137 3.73 5.37 -7.26
N ARG A 138 3.45 6.29 -6.33
CA ARG A 138 3.02 7.66 -6.67
C ARG A 138 4.12 8.42 -7.39
N ARG A 139 5.36 8.31 -6.92
CA ARG A 139 6.54 8.90 -7.56
C ARG A 139 6.75 8.33 -8.96
N GLY A 140 6.75 7.01 -9.10
CA GLY A 140 6.88 6.36 -10.41
C GLY A 140 5.77 6.75 -11.39
N ARG A 141 4.52 6.92 -10.93
CA ARG A 141 3.42 7.44 -11.77
C ARG A 141 3.62 8.89 -12.19
N ALA A 142 4.06 9.75 -11.27
CA ALA A 142 4.34 11.15 -11.57
C ALA A 142 5.50 11.29 -12.57
N GLU A 143 6.56 10.51 -12.39
CA GLU A 143 7.72 10.48 -13.31
C GLU A 143 7.34 9.93 -14.68
N LEU A 144 6.51 8.88 -14.75
CA LEU A 144 5.97 8.38 -16.02
C LEU A 144 5.09 9.40 -16.73
N ALA A 145 4.22 10.11 -15.99
CA ALA A 145 3.37 11.14 -16.56
C ALA A 145 4.19 12.33 -17.08
N ALA A 146 5.13 12.84 -16.27
CA ALA A 146 6.03 13.91 -16.68
C ALA A 146 6.88 13.49 -17.88
N GLY A 147 7.49 12.30 -17.83
CA GLY A 147 8.26 11.75 -18.94
C GLY A 147 7.44 11.59 -20.22
N GLY A 148 6.17 11.15 -20.11
CA GLY A 148 5.24 11.07 -21.23
C GLY A 148 4.93 12.44 -21.86
N VAL A 149 4.73 13.47 -21.04
CA VAL A 149 4.53 14.85 -21.53
C VAL A 149 5.77 15.35 -22.27
N PHE A 150 6.96 15.18 -21.71
CA PHE A 150 8.22 15.59 -22.34
C PHE A 150 8.53 14.81 -23.62
N LEU A 151 8.27 13.49 -23.64
CA LEU A 151 8.38 12.69 -24.85
C LEU A 151 7.38 13.16 -25.92
N GLY A 152 6.14 13.45 -25.55
CA GLY A 152 5.14 14.00 -26.47
C GLY A 152 5.60 15.33 -27.09
N LEU A 153 6.14 16.23 -26.26
CA LEU A 153 6.72 17.49 -26.72
C LEU A 153 7.96 17.26 -27.61
N GLY A 154 8.80 16.28 -27.27
CA GLY A 154 9.97 15.88 -28.05
C GLY A 154 9.59 15.37 -29.45
N VAL A 155 8.58 14.50 -29.53
CA VAL A 155 8.04 13.96 -30.79
C VAL A 155 7.38 15.08 -31.61
N ALA A 156 6.62 15.97 -30.99
CA ALA A 156 6.03 17.13 -31.67
C ALA A 156 7.11 18.06 -32.24
N GLY A 157 8.18 18.32 -31.47
CA GLY A 157 9.34 19.10 -31.94
C GLY A 157 10.05 18.43 -33.12
N ALA A 158 10.24 17.11 -33.09
CA ALA A 158 10.79 16.35 -34.22
C ALA A 158 9.88 16.41 -35.46
N ALA A 159 8.56 16.41 -35.30
CA ALA A 159 7.61 16.57 -36.41
C ALA A 159 7.68 17.99 -37.02
N LEU A 160 7.85 19.03 -36.19
CA LEU A 160 8.09 20.40 -36.65
C LEU A 160 9.42 20.52 -37.40
N LEU A 161 10.48 19.84 -36.92
CA LEU A 161 11.76 19.77 -37.63
C LEU A 161 11.62 19.19 -39.05
N VAL A 162 10.96 18.03 -39.17
CA VAL A 162 10.73 17.39 -40.47
C VAL A 162 9.89 18.29 -41.36
N SER A 163 8.81 18.89 -40.81
CA SER A 163 7.93 19.79 -41.55
C SER A 163 8.69 21.04 -42.04
N GLY A 164 9.46 21.69 -41.17
CA GLY A 164 10.29 22.85 -41.49
C GLY A 164 11.35 22.53 -42.54
N ALA A 165 12.04 21.39 -42.43
CA ALA A 165 13.02 20.95 -43.42
C ALA A 165 12.38 20.71 -44.80
N THR A 166 11.20 20.09 -44.84
CA THR A 166 10.47 19.89 -46.12
C THR A 166 9.99 21.21 -46.74
N LEU A 167 9.59 22.17 -45.91
CA LEU A 167 9.17 23.50 -46.38
C LEU A 167 10.37 24.30 -46.91
N ALA A 168 11.49 24.31 -46.18
CA ALA A 168 12.73 24.95 -46.60
C ALA A 168 13.23 24.38 -47.93
N ALA A 169 13.26 23.05 -48.07
CA ALA A 169 13.65 22.40 -49.31
C ALA A 169 12.75 22.78 -50.51
N ARG A 170 11.44 22.97 -50.29
CA ARG A 170 10.52 23.44 -51.33
C ARG A 170 10.74 24.91 -51.69
N VAL A 171 11.06 25.75 -50.71
CA VAL A 171 11.39 27.17 -50.92
C VAL A 171 12.68 27.30 -51.73
N ASP A 172 13.74 26.56 -51.37
CA ASP A 172 15.00 26.57 -52.10
C ASP A 172 14.83 26.02 -53.54
N ALA A 173 14.02 24.97 -53.72
CA ALA A 173 13.69 24.45 -55.04
C ALA A 173 12.90 25.47 -55.90
N ALA A 174 11.95 26.21 -55.30
CA ALA A 174 11.21 27.25 -56.00
C ALA A 174 12.12 28.44 -56.40
N GLN A 175 13.02 28.85 -55.50
CA GLN A 175 13.96 29.94 -55.73
C GLN A 175 15.00 29.60 -56.82
N THR A 176 15.38 28.32 -56.96
CA THR A 176 16.29 27.86 -58.02
C THR A 176 15.59 27.69 -59.36
N ALA A 177 14.31 27.33 -59.37
CA ALA A 177 13.52 27.17 -60.59
C ALA A 177 13.13 28.51 -61.23
N ASP A 178 12.92 29.55 -60.41
CA ASP A 178 12.62 30.90 -60.87
C ASP A 178 13.46 31.92 -60.09
N PRO A 179 14.70 32.23 -60.56
CA PRO A 179 15.55 33.27 -59.98
C PRO A 179 14.92 34.64 -60.26
N ALA A 180 13.95 34.96 -59.41
CA ALA A 180 13.08 36.13 -59.36
C ALA A 180 13.33 37.30 -60.31
N THR A 181 12.30 37.62 -61.11
CA THR A 181 12.12 38.93 -61.77
C THR A 181 11.06 39.82 -61.08
N ASP A 182 10.22 39.26 -60.20
CA ASP A 182 9.11 39.97 -59.52
C ASP A 182 9.39 40.17 -58.01
N PRO A 183 9.43 41.41 -57.50
CA PRO A 183 9.67 41.72 -56.08
C PRO A 183 8.54 41.26 -55.14
N ALA A 184 7.30 41.10 -55.61
CA ALA A 184 6.21 40.61 -54.76
C ALA A 184 6.37 39.12 -54.45
N TYR A 185 6.85 38.35 -55.43
CA TYR A 185 7.10 36.91 -55.28
C TYR A 185 8.27 36.61 -54.35
N THR A 186 9.36 37.39 -54.42
CA THR A 186 10.52 37.23 -53.52
C THR A 186 10.18 37.52 -52.06
N ALA A 187 9.35 38.54 -51.80
CA ALA A 187 8.89 38.85 -50.45
C ALA A 187 8.08 37.69 -49.84
N ALA A 188 7.17 37.08 -50.62
CA ALA A 188 6.39 35.93 -50.17
C ALA A 188 7.25 34.67 -49.93
N LEU A 189 8.31 34.47 -50.73
CA LEU A 189 9.30 33.40 -50.53
C LEU A 189 10.11 33.62 -49.25
N ALA A 190 10.52 34.85 -48.95
CA ALA A 190 11.25 35.20 -47.74
C ALA A 190 10.42 34.93 -46.48
N GLU A 191 9.15 35.33 -46.46
CA GLU A 191 8.24 35.06 -45.32
C GLU A 191 8.06 33.55 -45.07
N ARG A 192 7.97 32.75 -46.14
CA ARG A 192 7.90 31.28 -46.02
C ARG A 192 9.21 30.66 -45.53
N ARG A 193 10.35 31.24 -45.90
CA ARG A 193 11.68 30.84 -45.43
C ARG A 193 11.84 31.11 -43.94
N ASP A 194 11.48 32.30 -43.48
CA ASP A 194 11.51 32.68 -42.06
C ASP A 194 10.57 31.78 -41.22
N GLY A 195 9.40 31.46 -41.76
CA GLY A 195 8.50 30.46 -41.18
C GLY A 195 9.12 29.06 -41.07
N ALA A 196 9.85 28.61 -42.09
CA ALA A 196 10.54 27.31 -42.07
C ALA A 196 11.71 27.31 -41.06
N GLU A 197 12.52 28.37 -41.02
CA GLU A 197 13.65 28.51 -40.11
C GLU A 197 13.20 28.58 -38.64
N SER A 198 12.10 29.29 -38.34
CA SER A 198 11.52 29.30 -37.00
C SER A 198 10.97 27.93 -36.58
N MET A 199 10.31 27.19 -37.47
CA MET A 199 9.87 25.81 -37.19
C MET A 199 11.05 24.87 -36.93
N LEU A 200 12.14 25.01 -37.68
CA LEU A 200 13.37 24.25 -37.47
C LEU A 200 14.01 24.57 -36.12
N ALA A 201 14.14 25.85 -35.77
CA ALA A 201 14.73 26.27 -34.50
C ALA A 201 13.89 25.80 -33.30
N VAL A 202 12.57 26.01 -33.34
CA VAL A 202 11.63 25.58 -32.30
C VAL A 202 11.62 24.05 -32.19
N GLY A 203 11.59 23.36 -33.33
CA GLY A 203 11.59 21.91 -33.38
C GLY A 203 12.89 21.29 -32.86
N LEU A 204 14.04 21.91 -33.13
CA LEU A 204 15.34 21.45 -32.64
C LEU A 204 15.45 21.60 -31.13
N VAL A 205 15.19 22.80 -30.62
CA VAL A 205 15.31 23.11 -29.20
C VAL A 205 14.25 22.32 -28.40
N GLY A 206 12.99 22.37 -28.82
CA GLY A 206 11.90 21.66 -28.15
C GLY A 206 12.00 20.15 -28.29
N GLY A 207 12.38 19.66 -29.47
CA GLY A 207 12.57 18.24 -29.76
C GLY A 207 13.66 17.61 -28.90
N LEU A 208 14.86 18.19 -28.92
CA LEU A 208 16.00 17.68 -28.16
C LEU A 208 15.78 17.80 -26.65
N ALA A 209 15.28 18.94 -26.16
CA ALA A 209 15.00 19.12 -24.74
C ALA A 209 13.91 18.15 -24.24
N GLY A 210 12.84 17.98 -25.01
CA GLY A 210 11.75 17.06 -24.70
C GLY A 210 12.22 15.60 -24.64
N LEU A 211 13.00 15.14 -25.61
CA LEU A 211 13.54 13.78 -25.60
C LEU A 211 14.59 13.57 -24.49
N ALA A 212 15.51 14.52 -24.31
CA ALA A 212 16.58 14.43 -23.31
C ALA A 212 16.05 14.34 -21.87
N ILE A 213 14.94 15.02 -21.57
CA ILE A 213 14.28 14.96 -20.25
C ILE A 213 13.29 13.79 -20.19
N GLY A 214 12.53 13.55 -21.26
CA GLY A 214 11.45 12.57 -21.29
C GLY A 214 11.91 11.12 -21.17
N VAL A 215 12.98 10.74 -21.88
CA VAL A 215 13.52 9.37 -21.84
C VAL A 215 14.00 8.95 -20.43
N PRO A 216 14.86 9.70 -19.72
CA PRO A 216 15.29 9.29 -18.39
C PRO A 216 14.14 9.24 -17.39
N LEU A 217 13.20 10.20 -17.42
CA LEU A 217 12.03 10.18 -16.55
C LEU A 217 11.13 8.96 -16.79
N THR A 218 10.89 8.61 -18.05
CA THR A 218 10.10 7.40 -18.37
C THR A 218 10.82 6.11 -17.96
N VAL A 219 12.13 6.03 -18.13
CA VAL A 219 12.92 4.85 -17.71
C VAL A 219 12.93 4.70 -16.18
N VAL A 220 13.20 5.78 -15.45
CA VAL A 220 13.19 5.76 -13.96
C VAL A 220 11.79 5.43 -13.45
N GLY A 221 10.76 6.10 -13.97
CA GLY A 221 9.37 5.84 -13.60
C GLY A 221 8.92 4.41 -13.92
N ALA A 222 9.32 3.85 -15.07
CA ALA A 222 9.02 2.46 -15.44
C ALA A 222 9.75 1.46 -14.53
N ARG A 223 11.01 1.76 -14.15
CA ARG A 223 11.80 0.93 -13.23
C ARG A 223 11.18 0.90 -11.83
N ASP A 224 10.77 2.05 -11.30
CA ASP A 224 10.16 2.13 -9.98
C ASP A 224 8.75 1.54 -9.96
N HIS A 225 7.97 1.73 -11.02
CA HIS A 225 6.69 1.05 -11.18
C HIS A 225 6.87 -0.49 -11.26
N ARG A 226 7.88 -0.99 -11.98
CA ARG A 226 8.20 -2.43 -12.00
C ARG A 226 8.62 -2.94 -10.61
N ARG A 227 9.52 -2.25 -9.91
CA ARG A 227 9.94 -2.63 -8.55
C ARG A 227 8.77 -2.73 -7.59
N SER A 228 7.82 -1.79 -7.68
CA SER A 228 6.61 -1.82 -6.85
C SER A 228 5.70 -3.04 -7.12
N ARG A 229 5.70 -3.57 -8.35
CA ARG A 229 4.96 -4.79 -8.72
C ARG A 229 5.72 -6.06 -8.36
N SER A 230 7.03 -6.09 -8.55
CA SER A 230 7.86 -7.27 -8.26
C SER A 230 7.87 -7.60 -6.76
N GLY A 231 7.78 -6.59 -5.89
CA GLY A 231 7.63 -6.79 -4.44
C GLY A 231 6.23 -7.20 -3.97
N ALA A 232 5.24 -7.27 -4.87
CA ALA A 232 3.87 -7.71 -4.56
C ALA A 232 3.67 -9.23 -4.69
N ARG A 233 4.70 -9.98 -5.12
CA ARG A 233 4.73 -11.44 -5.10
C ARG A 233 6.00 -11.94 -4.41
N PRO A 234 5.95 -12.08 -3.09
CA PRO A 234 6.02 -13.41 -2.51
C PRO A 234 4.70 -13.68 -1.77
N GLU A 235 4.26 -14.94 -1.76
CA GLU A 235 3.09 -15.42 -1.02
C GLU A 235 2.89 -14.65 0.28
N GLN A 236 1.81 -13.88 0.38
CA GLN A 236 1.52 -13.14 1.61
C GLN A 236 1.26 -14.18 2.71
N PRO A 237 2.03 -14.19 3.81
CA PRO A 237 1.73 -15.06 4.93
C PRO A 237 0.40 -14.59 5.53
N HIS A 238 -0.69 -15.27 5.16
CA HIS A 238 -1.98 -15.08 5.80
C HIS A 238 -1.85 -15.60 7.23
N LEU A 239 -1.73 -14.67 8.17
CA LEU A 239 -1.66 -14.97 9.59
C LEU A 239 -3.09 -15.27 10.08
N ARG A 240 -3.49 -16.54 10.06
CA ARG A 240 -4.77 -16.94 10.67
C ARG A 240 -4.55 -17.13 12.16
N ILE A 241 -5.08 -16.18 12.92
CA ILE A 241 -5.24 -16.30 14.36
C ILE A 241 -6.43 -17.24 14.59
N ALA A 242 -6.15 -18.50 14.96
CA ALA A 242 -7.19 -19.50 15.24
C ALA A 242 -7.11 -19.92 16.71
N PRO A 243 -8.24 -20.09 17.42
CA PRO A 243 -8.22 -20.60 18.79
C PRO A 243 -7.73 -22.05 18.79
N GLY A 244 -6.74 -22.34 19.64
CA GLY A 244 -6.26 -23.68 19.94
C GLY A 244 -6.42 -23.98 21.42
N PHE A 245 -6.35 -25.27 21.82
CA PHE A 245 -6.64 -25.76 23.18
C PHE A 245 -5.87 -25.08 24.33
N ALA A 246 -4.81 -24.29 24.05
CA ALA A 246 -4.04 -23.53 25.03
C ALA A 246 -4.16 -21.99 24.90
N GLY A 247 -5.17 -21.48 24.18
CA GLY A 247 -5.59 -20.09 24.28
C GLY A 247 -5.31 -19.17 23.09
N LEU A 248 -4.51 -19.55 22.07
CA LEU A 248 -4.37 -18.88 20.75
C LEU A 248 -3.26 -19.53 19.89
N THR A 249 -3.61 -20.26 18.82
CA THR A 249 -2.63 -20.80 17.85
C THR A 249 -2.50 -19.90 16.63
N VAL A 250 -1.27 -19.52 16.26
CA VAL A 250 -1.01 -18.89 14.96
C VAL A 250 -0.83 -20.01 13.95
N SER A 251 -1.69 -20.07 12.94
CA SER A 251 -1.45 -20.90 11.76
C SER A 251 -1.19 -19.98 10.56
N GLY A 252 -0.11 -20.23 9.84
CA GLY A 252 0.24 -19.53 8.60
C GLY A 252 0.77 -20.53 7.59
N ARG A 253 0.46 -20.32 6.31
CA ARG A 253 1.22 -20.89 5.20
C ARG A 253 2.38 -19.94 4.93
N PHE A 254 3.59 -20.49 4.99
CA PHE A 254 4.84 -19.81 4.64
C PHE A 254 5.24 -20.17 3.23
#